data_AF-A0A2I1CNS3-F1
#
_entry.id   AF-A0A2I1CNS3-F1
#
_cell.length_a   1.000
_cell.length_b   1.000
_cell.length_c   1.000
_cell.angle_alpha   90.00
_cell.angle_beta   90.00
_cell.angle_gamma   90.00
#
_symmetry.space_group_name_H-M   'P 1'
#
loop_
_entity.id
_entity.type
_entity.pdbx_description
1 polymer ?
#
loop_
_entity_poly.entity_id
_entity_poly.type
_entity_poly.pdbx_seq_one_letter_code
_entity_poly.pdbx_strand_id
1 'polypeptide(L)'
;MTKPPTETTTSSPTITRSTTTKTTFTNLTPADSIFRSTVENTSVTRTPDATSNASISIKRSKLHSCTLTNSSARRCTLTNTTLFNVPAARSLDASNSSLSNIRRLRRSEIRASTVSDGTVRRSTIVDSSVKHSLLRRSKLDRVDMYKSRVKRAVLADCEVSECVVIGTEFRGMRLRFGGWGGEVVFEEIDKSKKGKHADAAAAAPDAKVERLDYKVLQEESESEDDDKSSVSDEEAELPPPYAP
;
A
#
# COMPACT_ATOMS: atom_id res chain seq x y z
N MET A 1 5.39 55.22 19.55
CA MET A 1 6.26 54.04 19.50
C MET A 1 5.38 52.80 19.33
N THR A 2 5.14 52.41 18.09
CA THR A 2 4.41 51.17 17.75
C THR A 2 5.39 50.00 17.89
N LYS A 3 5.04 49.06 18.77
CA LYS A 3 5.81 47.83 19.00
C LYS A 3 5.82 47.02 17.69
N PRO A 4 6.98 46.55 17.19
CA PRO A 4 7.00 45.73 15.98
C PRO A 4 6.26 44.40 16.24
N PRO A 5 5.53 43.86 15.25
CA PRO A 5 4.93 42.54 15.38
C PRO A 5 6.06 41.52 15.49
N THR A 6 6.12 40.81 16.60
CA THR A 6 6.93 39.60 16.74
C THR A 6 6.35 38.55 15.80
N GLU A 7 6.95 38.41 14.62
CA GLU A 7 6.82 37.22 13.77
C GLU A 7 7.36 36.02 14.56
N THR A 8 6.47 35.35 15.28
CA THR A 8 6.74 34.02 15.82
C THR A 8 6.71 33.08 14.63
N THR A 9 7.85 32.90 13.99
CA THR A 9 8.05 31.79 13.06
C THR A 9 7.87 30.51 13.87
N THR A 10 6.70 29.87 13.73
CA THR A 10 6.38 28.59 14.32
C THR A 10 7.21 27.51 13.63
N SER A 11 8.52 27.49 13.92
CA SER A 11 9.43 26.48 13.41
C SER A 11 9.05 25.16 14.06
N SER A 12 8.42 24.30 13.27
CA SER A 12 8.10 22.94 13.70
C SER A 12 9.36 22.09 13.56
N PRO A 13 9.70 21.27 14.57
CA PRO A 13 10.97 20.54 14.57
C PRO A 13 11.05 19.64 13.34
N THR A 14 12.10 19.85 12.56
CA THR A 14 12.31 19.16 11.29
C THR A 14 13.71 18.59 11.25
N ILE A 15 13.81 17.28 11.03
CA ILE A 15 15.08 16.57 10.87
C ILE A 15 15.36 16.48 9.38
N THR A 16 16.43 17.13 8.90
CA THR A 16 16.75 17.18 7.48
C THR A 16 18.19 16.81 7.21
N ARG A 17 18.43 15.93 6.23
CA ARG A 17 19.78 15.49 5.81
C ARG A 17 20.60 14.96 6.99
N SER A 18 19.95 14.30 7.93
CA SER A 18 20.58 13.80 9.14
C SER A 18 20.62 12.28 9.15
N THR A 19 21.47 11.73 10.01
CA THR A 19 21.47 10.30 10.33
C THR A 19 21.08 10.13 11.78
N THR A 20 19.99 9.41 12.04
CA THR A 20 19.53 9.09 13.39
C THR A 20 19.66 7.59 13.59
N THR A 21 20.33 7.18 14.66
CA THR A 21 20.53 5.76 14.96
C THR A 21 20.07 5.48 16.39
N LYS A 22 19.32 4.39 16.58
CA LYS A 22 18.87 3.93 17.91
C LYS A 22 18.14 5.02 18.71
N THR A 23 17.27 5.76 18.04
CA THR A 23 16.50 6.85 18.66
C THR A 23 15.02 6.52 18.77
N THR A 24 14.33 7.17 19.69
CA THR A 24 12.88 7.09 19.80
C THR A 24 12.31 8.50 19.78
N PHE A 25 11.43 8.76 18.82
CA PHE A 25 10.69 10.00 18.71
C PHE A 25 9.24 9.77 19.12
N THR A 26 8.82 10.42 20.20
CA THR A 26 7.48 10.35 20.79
C THR A 26 6.90 11.75 20.95
N ASN A 27 5.58 11.83 21.13
CA ASN A 27 4.85 13.11 21.31
C ASN A 27 5.04 14.09 20.15
N LEU A 28 5.23 13.54 18.95
CA LEU A 28 5.40 14.33 17.76
C LEU A 28 4.07 14.96 17.31
N THR A 29 4.15 16.20 16.86
CA THR A 29 3.03 16.91 16.27
C THR A 29 2.93 16.63 14.77
N PRO A 30 1.77 16.89 14.13
CA PRO A 30 1.67 16.75 12.68
C PRO A 30 2.56 17.70 11.87
N ALA A 31 3.07 18.76 12.51
CA ALA A 31 3.95 19.71 11.86
C ALA A 31 5.40 19.20 11.82
N ASP A 32 5.71 18.15 12.58
CA ASP A 32 7.04 17.57 12.63
C ASP A 32 7.33 16.77 11.36
N SER A 33 8.57 16.85 10.87
CA SER A 33 8.93 16.19 9.62
C SER A 33 10.35 15.64 9.61
N ILE A 34 10.51 14.53 8.90
CA ILE A 34 11.82 13.91 8.63
C ILE A 34 12.02 13.89 7.13
N PHE A 35 13.05 14.59 6.65
CA PHE A 35 13.28 14.79 5.24
C PHE A 35 14.71 14.43 4.83
N ARG A 36 14.87 13.71 3.70
CA ARG A 36 16.19 13.38 3.12
C ARG A 36 17.18 12.79 4.13
N SER A 37 16.69 11.99 5.08
CA SER A 37 17.48 11.51 6.21
C SER A 37 17.62 9.99 6.19
N THR A 38 18.66 9.49 6.83
CA THR A 38 18.86 8.06 7.09
C THR A 38 18.47 7.78 8.54
N VAL A 39 17.53 6.88 8.74
CA VAL A 39 16.99 6.57 10.05
C VAL A 39 17.15 5.07 10.27
N GLU A 40 17.89 4.69 11.31
CA GLU A 40 18.23 3.30 11.59
C GLU A 40 17.87 2.93 13.02
N ASN A 41 17.21 1.78 13.20
CA ASN A 41 16.82 1.27 14.52
C ASN A 41 16.03 2.31 15.34
N THR A 42 15.14 3.04 14.69
CA THR A 42 14.42 4.16 15.30
C THR A 42 12.92 3.88 15.35
N SER A 43 12.30 4.22 16.48
CA SER A 43 10.84 4.25 16.60
C SER A 43 10.33 5.68 16.45
N VAL A 44 9.38 5.88 15.54
CA VAL A 44 8.67 7.14 15.34
C VAL A 44 7.20 6.90 15.66
N THR A 45 6.75 7.45 16.78
CA THR A 45 5.40 7.22 17.28
C THR A 45 4.73 8.55 17.57
N ARG A 46 3.62 8.81 16.88
CA ARG A 46 2.66 9.85 17.25
C ARG A 46 1.47 9.23 17.95
N THR A 47 1.04 9.83 19.05
CA THR A 47 -0.27 9.53 19.65
C THR A 47 -1.36 10.15 18.77
N PRO A 48 -2.36 9.37 18.33
CA PRO A 48 -3.44 9.91 17.53
C PRO A 48 -4.29 10.84 18.41
N ASP A 49 -4.49 12.07 17.93
CA ASP A 49 -5.42 13.02 18.54
C ASP A 49 -6.79 12.83 17.88
N ALA A 50 -7.85 12.71 18.67
CA ALA A 50 -9.23 12.49 18.21
C ALA A 50 -9.69 13.56 17.21
N THR A 51 -9.07 14.74 17.25
CA THR A 51 -9.45 15.93 16.47
C THR A 51 -8.68 16.07 15.16
N SER A 52 -7.60 15.31 14.96
CA SER A 52 -6.67 15.55 13.85
C SER A 52 -6.14 14.28 13.19
N ASN A 53 -6.56 14.09 11.93
CA ASN A 53 -6.04 13.08 10.99
C ASN A 53 -4.65 13.40 10.42
N ALA A 54 -4.05 14.51 10.84
CA ALA A 54 -2.74 14.90 10.36
C ALA A 54 -1.67 13.95 10.93
N SER A 55 -0.60 13.69 10.18
CA SER A 55 0.42 12.71 10.56
C SER A 55 1.80 13.29 10.32
N ILE A 56 2.80 12.73 11.01
CA ILE A 56 4.20 13.11 10.79
C ILE A 56 4.55 12.84 9.33
N SER A 57 5.23 13.78 8.70
CA SER A 57 5.63 13.65 7.30
C SER A 57 7.06 13.14 7.18
N ILE A 58 7.23 11.91 6.72
CA ILE A 58 8.53 11.33 6.40
C ILE A 58 8.69 11.28 4.88
N LYS A 59 9.70 11.98 4.34
CA LYS A 59 9.85 12.22 2.91
C LYS A 59 11.29 12.00 2.45
N ARG A 60 11.47 11.29 1.33
CA ARG A 60 12.79 11.11 0.67
C ARG A 60 13.85 10.49 1.60
N SER A 61 13.43 9.65 2.55
CA SER A 61 14.30 9.12 3.60
C SER A 61 14.52 7.61 3.44
N LYS A 62 15.66 7.14 3.96
CA LYS A 62 15.98 5.71 4.05
C LYS A 62 15.73 5.23 5.47
N LEU A 63 14.88 4.24 5.64
CA LEU A 63 14.52 3.68 6.94
C LEU A 63 14.99 2.22 6.99
N HIS A 64 15.76 1.90 8.02
CA HIS A 64 16.28 0.56 8.25
C HIS A 64 15.93 0.10 9.66
N SER A 65 15.23 -1.03 9.79
CA SER A 65 14.85 -1.58 11.10
C SER A 65 14.08 -0.58 11.97
N CYS A 66 13.17 0.18 11.34
CA CYS A 66 12.40 1.23 12.02
C CYS A 66 10.96 0.78 12.32
N THR A 67 10.32 1.46 13.27
CA THR A 67 8.89 1.33 13.53
C THR A 67 8.23 2.68 13.38
N LEU A 68 7.32 2.82 12.42
CA LEU A 68 6.57 4.05 12.17
C LEU A 68 5.10 3.82 12.48
N THR A 69 4.59 4.57 13.45
CA THR A 69 3.18 4.55 13.84
C THR A 69 2.56 5.92 13.57
N ASN A 70 1.36 5.96 12.98
CA ASN A 70 0.62 7.19 12.72
C ASN A 70 1.40 8.24 11.89
N SER A 71 2.22 7.75 10.96
CA SER A 71 3.15 8.56 10.16
C SER A 71 2.91 8.36 8.67
N SER A 72 2.99 9.43 7.88
CA SER A 72 2.91 9.35 6.41
C SER A 72 4.31 9.22 5.80
N ALA A 73 4.47 8.31 4.85
CA ALA A 73 5.75 8.06 4.18
C ALA A 73 5.65 8.32 2.66
N ARG A 74 6.56 9.14 2.12
CA ARG A 74 6.58 9.46 0.68
C ARG A 74 7.99 9.42 0.09
N ARG A 75 8.17 8.70 -1.02
CA ARG A 75 9.47 8.53 -1.70
C ARG A 75 10.53 7.96 -0.74
N CYS A 76 10.19 6.95 0.06
CA CYS A 76 11.10 6.39 1.06
C CYS A 76 11.50 4.96 0.69
N THR A 77 12.71 4.59 1.08
CA THR A 77 13.18 3.19 1.02
C THR A 77 13.09 2.60 2.42
N LEU A 78 12.38 1.49 2.55
CA LEU A 78 12.07 0.80 3.79
C LEU A 78 12.69 -0.60 3.75
N THR A 79 13.51 -0.90 4.74
CA THR A 79 14.14 -2.21 4.89
C THR A 79 13.90 -2.68 6.32
N ASN A 80 13.41 -3.91 6.50
CA ASN A 80 13.12 -4.47 7.83
C ASN A 80 12.24 -3.56 8.70
N THR A 81 11.31 -2.80 8.10
CA THR A 81 10.60 -1.71 8.77
C THR A 81 9.14 -2.07 8.99
N THR A 82 8.57 -1.63 10.11
CA THR A 82 7.14 -1.79 10.40
C THR A 82 6.42 -0.45 10.22
N LEU A 83 5.38 -0.44 9.38
CA LEU A 83 4.44 0.65 9.25
C LEU A 83 3.08 0.23 9.83
N PHE A 84 2.59 1.01 10.77
CA PHE A 84 1.30 0.77 11.41
C PHE A 84 0.45 2.05 11.41
N ASN A 85 -0.83 1.89 11.04
CA ASN A 85 -1.83 2.97 10.99
C ASN A 85 -1.34 4.18 10.19
N VAL A 86 -1.00 3.95 8.92
CA VAL A 86 -0.44 4.98 8.03
C VAL A 86 -1.54 5.61 7.17
N PRO A 87 -1.83 6.92 7.32
CA PRO A 87 -2.88 7.57 6.55
C PRO A 87 -2.57 7.64 5.05
N ALA A 88 -1.31 7.83 4.69
CA ALA A 88 -0.87 7.89 3.31
C ALA A 88 0.58 7.40 3.15
N ALA A 89 0.76 6.48 2.20
CA ALA A 89 2.04 5.93 1.80
C ALA A 89 2.15 6.02 0.27
N ARG A 90 3.21 6.67 -0.25
CA ARG A 90 3.35 6.87 -1.71
C ARG A 90 4.79 6.71 -2.17
N SER A 91 4.99 6.01 -3.28
CA SER A 91 6.32 5.85 -3.88
C SER A 91 7.29 5.20 -2.88
N LEU A 92 6.86 4.13 -2.22
CA LEU A 92 7.71 3.41 -1.29
C LEU A 92 8.42 2.28 -2.02
N ASP A 93 9.66 2.04 -1.63
CA ASP A 93 10.38 0.80 -1.94
C ASP A 93 10.56 0.06 -0.62
N ALA A 94 9.74 -0.96 -0.39
CA ALA A 94 9.68 -1.69 0.88
C ALA A 94 10.14 -3.13 0.69
N SER A 95 11.13 -3.53 1.49
CA SER A 95 11.65 -4.90 1.52
C SER A 95 11.68 -5.44 2.95
N ASN A 96 11.34 -6.72 3.12
CA ASN A 96 11.30 -7.39 4.43
C ASN A 96 10.50 -6.61 5.48
N SER A 97 9.41 -5.95 5.07
CA SER A 97 8.70 -4.96 5.88
C SER A 97 7.27 -5.40 6.17
N SER A 98 6.70 -4.90 7.27
CA SER A 98 5.30 -5.16 7.63
C SER A 98 4.49 -3.89 7.48
N LEU A 99 3.46 -3.93 6.63
CA LEU A 99 2.65 -2.80 6.21
C LEU A 99 1.19 -3.06 6.62
N SER A 100 0.74 -2.48 7.72
CA SER A 100 -0.57 -2.81 8.30
C SER A 100 -1.41 -1.56 8.57
N ASN A 101 -2.72 -1.69 8.36
CA ASN A 101 -3.68 -0.61 8.50
C ASN A 101 -3.28 0.64 7.69
N ILE A 102 -3.07 0.45 6.39
CA ILE A 102 -2.65 1.54 5.49
C ILE A 102 -3.83 2.03 4.68
N ARG A 103 -4.32 3.24 5.00
CA ARG A 103 -5.50 3.80 4.34
C ARG A 103 -5.30 3.99 2.84
N ARG A 104 -4.12 4.46 2.42
CA ARG A 104 -3.79 4.67 1.00
C ARG A 104 -2.32 4.37 0.70
N LEU A 105 -2.05 3.28 -0.01
CA LEU A 105 -0.74 2.89 -0.53
C LEU A 105 -0.73 3.02 -2.06
N ARG A 106 0.18 3.84 -2.62
CA ARG A 106 0.20 4.13 -4.06
C ARG A 106 1.59 4.16 -4.68
N ARG A 107 1.73 3.61 -5.88
CA ARG A 107 2.97 3.65 -6.69
C ARG A 107 4.18 3.08 -5.93
N SER A 108 3.98 2.02 -5.17
CA SER A 108 5.03 1.43 -4.34
C SER A 108 5.51 0.10 -4.90
N GLU A 109 6.75 -0.25 -4.60
CA GLU A 109 7.31 -1.60 -4.75
C GLU A 109 7.42 -2.23 -3.37
N ILE A 110 6.92 -3.46 -3.25
CA ILE A 110 6.84 -4.18 -1.98
C ILE A 110 7.37 -5.59 -2.24
N ARG A 111 8.41 -6.00 -1.53
CA ARG A 111 9.11 -7.28 -1.73
C ARG A 111 9.29 -8.00 -0.41
N ALA A 112 9.11 -9.32 -0.38
CA ALA A 112 9.35 -10.13 0.83
C ALA A 112 8.63 -9.58 2.07
N SER A 113 7.42 -9.03 1.90
CA SER A 113 6.77 -8.18 2.89
C SER A 113 5.35 -8.64 3.18
N THR A 114 4.75 -8.14 4.25
CA THR A 114 3.35 -8.38 4.59
C THR A 114 2.54 -7.10 4.42
N VAL A 115 1.38 -7.20 3.78
CA VAL A 115 0.42 -6.09 3.64
C VAL A 115 -0.93 -6.53 4.21
N SER A 116 -1.44 -5.81 5.21
CA SER A 116 -2.76 -6.09 5.77
C SER A 116 -3.60 -4.84 5.90
N ASP A 117 -4.92 -5.01 5.75
CA ASP A 117 -5.93 -4.03 6.11
C ASP A 117 -5.68 -2.67 5.42
N GLY A 118 -5.59 -2.67 4.10
CA GLY A 118 -5.26 -1.44 3.36
C GLY A 118 -5.76 -1.37 1.93
N THR A 119 -5.66 -0.16 1.37
CA THR A 119 -5.95 0.07 -0.05
C THR A 119 -4.66 0.30 -0.83
N VAL A 120 -4.32 -0.64 -1.70
CA VAL A 120 -3.13 -0.62 -2.56
C VAL A 120 -3.52 -0.29 -4.00
N ARG A 121 -2.90 0.73 -4.59
CA ARG A 121 -3.16 1.11 -5.99
C ARG A 121 -1.87 1.29 -6.78
N ARG A 122 -1.86 0.86 -8.05
CA ARG A 122 -0.73 1.09 -8.98
C ARG A 122 0.62 0.68 -8.39
N SER A 123 0.67 -0.45 -7.69
CA SER A 123 1.87 -0.89 -6.96
C SER A 123 2.29 -2.28 -7.42
N THR A 124 3.55 -2.63 -7.19
CA THR A 124 4.12 -3.94 -7.48
C THR A 124 4.40 -4.66 -6.17
N ILE A 125 3.89 -5.88 -6.03
CA ILE A 125 4.06 -6.71 -4.83
C ILE A 125 4.68 -8.04 -5.26
N VAL A 126 5.80 -8.44 -4.65
CA VAL A 126 6.55 -9.64 -5.02
C VAL A 126 6.92 -10.45 -3.79
N ASP A 127 6.81 -11.78 -3.84
CA ASP A 127 7.21 -12.69 -2.74
C ASP A 127 6.62 -12.29 -1.39
N SER A 128 5.35 -11.91 -1.36
CA SER A 128 4.74 -11.22 -0.21
C SER A 128 3.42 -11.86 0.18
N SER A 129 2.87 -11.47 1.34
CA SER A 129 1.51 -11.86 1.73
C SER A 129 0.59 -10.64 1.84
N VAL A 130 -0.64 -10.78 1.37
CA VAL A 130 -1.65 -9.72 1.32
C VAL A 130 -2.96 -10.20 1.94
N LYS A 131 -3.43 -9.52 2.98
CA LYS A 131 -4.65 -9.91 3.71
C LYS A 131 -5.62 -8.75 3.86
N HIS A 132 -6.92 -9.01 3.79
CA HIS A 132 -8.00 -8.03 4.03
C HIS A 132 -7.80 -6.69 3.30
N SER A 133 -7.29 -6.73 2.07
CA SER A 133 -6.85 -5.53 1.35
C SER A 133 -7.60 -5.34 0.03
N LEU A 134 -7.71 -4.08 -0.39
CA LEU A 134 -8.24 -3.70 -1.70
C LEU A 134 -7.09 -3.34 -2.64
N LEU A 135 -6.94 -4.09 -3.73
CA LEU A 135 -5.89 -3.91 -4.73
C LEU A 135 -6.49 -3.46 -6.06
N ARG A 136 -5.94 -2.39 -6.63
CA ARG A 136 -6.38 -1.87 -7.94
C ARG A 136 -5.24 -1.48 -8.84
N ARG A 137 -5.24 -1.94 -10.10
CA ARG A 137 -4.20 -1.61 -11.09
C ARG A 137 -2.79 -1.96 -10.62
N SER A 138 -2.65 -3.06 -9.87
CA SER A 138 -1.39 -3.50 -9.26
C SER A 138 -0.84 -4.75 -9.96
N LYS A 139 0.46 -4.99 -9.83
CA LYS A 139 1.12 -6.21 -10.29
C LYS A 139 1.52 -7.04 -9.07
N LEU A 140 1.17 -8.32 -9.07
CA LEU A 140 1.48 -9.25 -7.99
C LEU A 140 2.18 -10.48 -8.56
N ASP A 141 3.27 -10.89 -7.94
CA ASP A 141 4.09 -12.03 -8.36
C ASP A 141 4.51 -12.87 -7.13
N ARG A 142 4.17 -14.17 -7.11
CA ARG A 142 4.38 -15.07 -5.97
C ARG A 142 3.84 -14.50 -4.66
N VAL A 143 2.56 -14.13 -4.67
CA VAL A 143 1.87 -13.51 -3.52
C VAL A 143 0.79 -14.42 -2.96
N ASP A 144 0.78 -14.57 -1.64
CA ASP A 144 -0.30 -15.23 -0.90
C ASP A 144 -1.38 -14.22 -0.55
N MET A 145 -2.59 -14.40 -1.08
CA MET A 145 -3.71 -13.49 -0.89
C MET A 145 -4.85 -14.14 -0.12
N TYR A 146 -5.34 -13.46 0.91
CA TYR A 146 -6.47 -13.91 1.73
C TYR A 146 -7.51 -12.81 1.92
N LYS A 147 -8.80 -13.14 1.76
CA LYS A 147 -9.95 -12.24 2.02
C LYS A 147 -9.79 -10.84 1.42
N SER A 148 -9.26 -10.76 0.21
CA SER A 148 -8.89 -9.50 -0.44
C SER A 148 -9.71 -9.25 -1.71
N ARG A 149 -9.82 -7.99 -2.11
CA ARG A 149 -10.53 -7.59 -3.33
C ARG A 149 -9.52 -7.07 -4.35
N VAL A 150 -9.49 -7.65 -5.55
CA VAL A 150 -8.53 -7.33 -6.60
C VAL A 150 -9.27 -6.88 -7.85
N LYS A 151 -8.95 -5.69 -8.37
CA LYS A 151 -9.57 -5.15 -9.58
C LYS A 151 -8.52 -4.65 -10.58
N ARG A 152 -8.62 -5.03 -11.85
CA ARG A 152 -7.73 -4.55 -12.93
C ARG A 152 -6.26 -4.78 -12.63
N ALA A 153 -5.89 -5.91 -12.03
CA ALA A 153 -4.51 -6.23 -11.66
C ALA A 153 -3.89 -7.24 -12.64
N VAL A 154 -2.62 -7.57 -12.41
CA VAL A 154 -1.93 -8.71 -13.02
C VAL A 154 -1.43 -9.60 -11.89
N LEU A 155 -1.79 -10.89 -11.90
CA LEU A 155 -1.39 -11.88 -10.89
C LEU A 155 -0.53 -12.96 -11.55
N ALA A 156 0.67 -13.21 -11.04
CA ALA A 156 1.56 -14.27 -11.51
C ALA A 156 1.96 -15.18 -10.33
N ASP A 157 1.78 -16.49 -10.48
CA ASP A 157 2.20 -17.50 -9.51
C ASP A 157 1.69 -17.25 -8.07
N CYS A 158 0.51 -16.64 -7.93
CA CYS A 158 -0.11 -16.29 -6.65
C CYS A 158 -1.00 -17.41 -6.11
N GLU A 159 -1.03 -17.58 -4.78
CA GLU A 159 -2.06 -18.37 -4.08
C GLU A 159 -3.17 -17.43 -3.61
N VAL A 160 -4.41 -17.68 -4.03
CA VAL A 160 -5.53 -16.78 -3.75
C VAL A 160 -6.67 -17.55 -3.09
N SER A 161 -7.00 -17.11 -1.87
CA SER A 161 -8.02 -17.72 -1.01
C SER A 161 -9.06 -16.69 -0.54
N GLU A 162 -10.35 -17.02 -0.65
CA GLU A 162 -11.47 -16.16 -0.20
C GLU A 162 -11.45 -14.73 -0.77
N CYS A 163 -10.88 -14.55 -1.97
CA CYS A 163 -10.77 -13.24 -2.61
C CYS A 163 -11.85 -13.01 -3.67
N VAL A 164 -12.12 -11.74 -3.96
CA VAL A 164 -12.93 -11.32 -5.11
C VAL A 164 -12.01 -10.71 -6.15
N VAL A 165 -11.95 -11.31 -7.33
CA VAL A 165 -11.06 -10.88 -8.43
C VAL A 165 -11.90 -10.45 -9.63
N ILE A 166 -11.69 -9.23 -10.13
CA ILE A 166 -12.48 -8.64 -11.22
C ILE A 166 -11.57 -8.01 -12.27
N GLY A 167 -11.77 -8.36 -13.54
CA GLY A 167 -11.09 -7.78 -14.70
C GLY A 167 -9.57 -7.79 -14.56
N THR A 168 -9.01 -8.88 -14.02
CA THR A 168 -7.61 -9.05 -13.65
C THR A 168 -7.02 -10.16 -14.50
N GLU A 169 -5.84 -9.94 -15.05
CA GLU A 169 -5.11 -10.95 -15.80
C GLU A 169 -4.36 -11.86 -14.85
N PHE A 170 -4.29 -13.15 -15.16
CA PHE A 170 -3.59 -14.10 -14.31
C PHE A 170 -2.86 -15.20 -15.06
N ARG A 171 -1.74 -15.63 -14.47
CA ARG A 171 -0.92 -16.76 -14.94
C ARG A 171 -0.41 -17.56 -13.75
N GLY A 172 -0.44 -18.89 -13.84
CA GLY A 172 0.16 -19.78 -12.83
C GLY A 172 -0.48 -19.74 -11.44
N MET A 173 -1.74 -19.28 -11.36
CA MET A 173 -2.42 -19.10 -10.06
C MET A 173 -2.89 -20.42 -9.43
N ARG A 174 -2.87 -20.47 -8.10
CA ARG A 174 -3.56 -21.50 -7.30
C ARG A 174 -4.76 -20.86 -6.61
N LEU A 175 -5.94 -21.37 -6.91
CA LEU A 175 -7.21 -20.81 -6.46
C LEU A 175 -7.89 -21.73 -5.45
N ARG A 176 -8.27 -21.19 -4.29
CA ARG A 176 -9.01 -21.92 -3.26
C ARG A 176 -10.19 -21.07 -2.78
N PHE A 177 -11.40 -21.61 -2.83
CA PHE A 177 -12.61 -20.98 -2.26
C PHE A 177 -12.82 -19.50 -2.64
N GLY A 178 -12.80 -19.16 -3.93
CA GLY A 178 -12.97 -17.79 -4.44
C GLY A 178 -14.22 -17.60 -5.30
N GLY A 179 -14.81 -16.40 -5.27
CA GLY A 179 -15.89 -16.00 -6.17
C GLY A 179 -15.32 -15.29 -7.40
N TRP A 180 -15.50 -15.88 -8.58
CA TRP A 180 -14.92 -15.40 -9.85
C TRP A 180 -15.98 -14.70 -10.68
N GLY A 181 -15.76 -13.43 -11.01
CA GLY A 181 -16.66 -12.65 -11.87
C GLY A 181 -15.92 -12.10 -13.08
N GLY A 182 -16.22 -12.63 -14.25
CA GLY A 182 -15.63 -12.24 -15.55
C GLY A 182 -15.39 -13.44 -16.47
N GLU A 183 -15.11 -13.17 -17.75
CA GLU A 183 -14.64 -14.18 -18.71
C GLU A 183 -13.26 -14.68 -18.26
N VAL A 184 -13.20 -15.94 -17.85
CA VAL A 184 -11.98 -16.61 -17.39
C VAL A 184 -11.49 -17.53 -18.50
N VAL A 185 -10.35 -17.20 -19.10
CA VAL A 185 -9.61 -18.11 -19.98
C VAL A 185 -8.68 -18.94 -19.09
N PHE A 186 -9.00 -20.22 -18.90
CA PHE A 186 -8.08 -21.18 -18.30
C PHE A 186 -7.16 -21.72 -19.39
N GLU A 187 -5.84 -21.52 -19.24
CA GLU A 187 -4.87 -22.38 -19.89
C GLU A 187 -4.32 -23.31 -18.80
N GLU A 188 -4.88 -24.53 -18.76
CA GLU A 188 -4.48 -25.56 -17.83
C GLU A 188 -3.06 -26.03 -18.19
N ILE A 189 -2.08 -25.75 -17.33
CA ILE A 189 -0.74 -26.34 -17.44
C ILE A 189 -0.82 -27.74 -16.84
N ASP A 190 -1.39 -28.67 -17.62
CA ASP A 190 -1.40 -30.07 -17.26
C ASP A 190 -0.08 -30.71 -17.72
N LYS A 191 0.88 -30.84 -16.81
CA LYS A 191 2.07 -31.67 -16.99
C LYS A 191 1.97 -32.92 -16.14
N SER A 192 1.02 -33.80 -16.48
CA SER A 192 1.01 -35.19 -15.98
C SER A 192 0.45 -36.16 -17.02
N LYS A 193 1.33 -36.86 -17.73
CA LYS A 193 0.97 -38.10 -18.47
C LYS A 193 0.39 -39.13 -17.50
N LYS A 194 -0.84 -39.61 -17.73
CA LYS A 194 -1.20 -41.04 -17.95
C LYS A 194 -2.72 -41.28 -17.85
N GLY A 195 -3.25 -41.99 -18.85
CA GLY A 195 -4.27 -43.02 -18.64
C GLY A 195 -5.69 -42.69 -19.09
N LYS A 196 -6.10 -43.30 -20.21
CA LYS A 196 -7.50 -43.52 -20.61
C LYS A 196 -8.31 -44.17 -19.47
N HIS A 197 -9.54 -43.72 -19.24
CA HIS A 197 -10.77 -44.53 -19.38
C HIS A 197 -12.04 -43.68 -19.15
N ALA A 198 -13.14 -44.17 -19.69
CA ALA A 198 -14.39 -43.48 -19.99
C ALA A 198 -15.44 -43.45 -18.87
N ASP A 199 -16.44 -42.58 -19.10
CA ASP A 199 -17.86 -42.64 -18.76
C ASP A 199 -18.42 -42.47 -17.32
N ALA A 200 -19.42 -41.57 -17.29
CA ALA A 200 -20.70 -41.58 -16.56
C ALA A 200 -20.79 -41.31 -15.04
N ALA A 201 -21.32 -40.10 -14.76
CA ALA A 201 -22.46 -39.75 -13.87
C ALA A 201 -22.65 -40.44 -12.49
N ALA A 202 -22.69 -39.63 -11.43
CA ALA A 202 -23.64 -39.77 -10.30
C ALA A 202 -23.67 -38.49 -9.44
N ALA A 203 -24.84 -38.18 -8.88
CA ALA A 203 -25.23 -36.91 -8.27
C ALA A 203 -25.24 -36.90 -6.72
N ALA A 204 -25.15 -35.67 -6.19
CA ALA A 204 -25.64 -35.13 -4.89
C ALA A 204 -24.85 -35.47 -3.58
N PRO A 205 -24.91 -34.65 -2.49
CA PRO A 205 -25.91 -33.60 -2.21
C PRO A 205 -25.40 -32.21 -1.71
N ASP A 206 -26.39 -31.31 -1.65
CA ASP A 206 -26.44 -29.94 -1.12
C ASP A 206 -25.50 -29.58 0.04
N ALA A 207 -24.67 -28.56 -0.19
CA ALA A 207 -24.32 -27.58 0.82
C ALA A 207 -24.75 -26.20 0.31
N LYS A 208 -25.76 -25.61 0.96
CA LYS A 208 -26.24 -24.25 0.70
C LYS A 208 -25.08 -23.26 0.84
N VAL A 209 -24.45 -22.89 -0.27
CA VAL A 209 -23.64 -21.68 -0.35
C VAL A 209 -24.64 -20.54 -0.49
N GLU A 210 -24.72 -19.67 0.53
CA GLU A 210 -25.44 -18.41 0.44
C GLU A 210 -25.00 -17.68 -0.82
N ARG A 211 -25.92 -17.57 -1.79
CA ARG A 211 -25.75 -16.74 -2.97
C ARG A 211 -25.74 -15.29 -2.48
N LEU A 212 -24.56 -14.71 -2.33
CA LEU A 212 -24.40 -13.28 -2.12
C LEU A 212 -25.03 -12.56 -3.31
N ASP A 213 -26.16 -11.89 -3.07
CA ASP A 213 -26.94 -11.20 -4.09
C ASP A 213 -26.08 -10.15 -4.82
N TYR A 214 -25.77 -10.43 -6.08
CA TYR A 214 -24.90 -9.64 -6.96
C TYR A 214 -25.49 -8.29 -7.40
N LYS A 215 -26.64 -7.87 -6.87
CA LYS A 215 -27.33 -6.63 -7.27
C LYS A 215 -26.79 -5.36 -6.60
N VAL A 216 -25.93 -5.45 -5.59
CA VAL A 216 -25.33 -4.27 -4.93
C VAL A 216 -24.08 -3.75 -5.66
N LEU A 217 -23.61 -4.43 -6.72
CA LEU A 217 -22.29 -4.18 -7.33
C LEU A 217 -22.27 -3.13 -8.47
N GLN A 218 -23.41 -2.52 -8.81
CA GLN A 218 -23.49 -1.55 -9.91
C GLN A 218 -23.52 -0.08 -9.47
N GLU A 219 -23.66 0.21 -8.17
CA GLU A 219 -23.78 1.59 -7.67
C GLU A 219 -22.46 2.19 -7.13
N GLU A 220 -21.39 1.41 -7.02
CA GLU A 220 -20.05 1.94 -6.67
C GLU A 220 -19.14 2.17 -7.89
N SER A 221 -19.70 2.10 -9.11
CA SER A 221 -19.12 2.76 -10.27
C SER A 221 -19.34 4.25 -10.14
N GLU A 222 -18.30 5.05 -10.38
CA GLU A 222 -18.32 6.53 -10.41
C GLU A 222 -18.09 7.23 -9.06
N SER A 223 -16.94 6.94 -8.44
CA SER A 223 -16.11 8.06 -7.94
C SER A 223 -14.75 7.99 -8.61
N GLU A 224 -14.70 8.48 -9.85
CA GLU A 224 -13.46 8.75 -10.59
C GLU A 224 -12.83 10.10 -10.22
N ASP A 225 -13.34 10.79 -9.20
CA ASP A 225 -12.83 12.07 -8.73
C ASP A 225 -11.87 11.93 -7.55
N ASP A 226 -10.57 11.94 -7.86
CA ASP A 226 -9.51 12.52 -7.01
C ASP A 226 -8.16 12.44 -7.76
N ASP A 227 -8.13 12.99 -8.98
CA ASP A 227 -6.89 13.35 -9.70
C ASP A 227 -6.82 14.89 -9.88
N LYS A 228 -7.21 15.63 -8.84
CA LYS A 228 -6.79 17.03 -8.62
C LYS A 228 -5.99 17.16 -7.32
N SER A 229 -4.83 16.51 -7.26
CA SER A 229 -3.75 17.08 -6.44
C SER A 229 -3.01 18.08 -7.31
N SER A 230 -3.28 19.37 -7.10
CA SER A 230 -2.48 20.48 -7.60
C SER A 230 -0.99 20.17 -7.41
N VAL A 231 -0.31 19.97 -8.54
CA VAL A 231 1.13 20.07 -8.64
C VAL A 231 1.41 21.56 -8.71
N SER A 232 1.60 22.20 -7.56
CA SER A 232 2.33 23.46 -7.49
C SER A 232 3.75 23.14 -7.06
N ASP A 233 4.51 22.57 -7.99
CA ASP A 233 5.98 22.61 -7.95
C ASP A 233 6.40 23.91 -8.67
N GLU A 234 5.97 25.07 -8.16
CA GLU A 234 6.57 26.37 -8.49
C GLU A 234 7.61 26.69 -7.43
N GLU A 235 8.73 25.99 -7.52
CA GLU A 235 10.02 26.51 -7.08
C GLU A 235 10.88 26.49 -8.35
N ALA A 236 10.53 27.40 -9.27
CA ALA A 236 11.39 27.72 -10.40
C ALA A 236 12.70 28.25 -9.80
N GLU A 237 13.77 27.49 -9.95
CA GLU A 237 15.14 27.96 -9.76
C GLU A 237 15.35 29.15 -10.71
N LEU A 238 15.12 30.35 -10.20
CA LEU A 238 15.53 31.57 -10.88
C LEU A 238 17.07 31.53 -10.99
N PRO A 239 17.65 31.76 -12.18
CA PRO A 239 19.10 31.85 -12.30
C PRO A 239 19.63 33.00 -11.44
N PRO A 240 20.84 32.86 -10.87
CA PRO A 240 21.39 33.85 -9.95
C PRO A 240 21.50 35.23 -10.61
N PRO A 241 21.28 36.32 -9.84
CA PRO A 241 21.35 37.67 -10.37
C PRO A 241 22.80 37.98 -10.76
N TYR A 242 23.01 38.33 -12.02
CA TYR A 242 24.21 39.06 -12.39
C TYR A 242 24.14 40.46 -11.78
N ALA A 243 25.22 40.88 -11.12
CA ALA A 243 25.42 42.24 -10.68
C ALA A 243 26.90 42.60 -10.80
N PRO A 244 27.23 43.89 -10.92
CA PRO A 244 26.74 44.87 -11.91
C PRO A 244 27.59 44.90 -13.19
#